data_AF-A0A1F7V0E8-F1
#
_entry.id   AF-A0A1F7V0E8-F1
#
_cell.length_a   1.000
_cell.length_b   1.000
_cell.length_c   1.000
_cell.angle_alpha   90.00
_cell.angle_beta   90.00
_cell.angle_gamma   90.00
#
_symmetry.space_group_name_H-M   'P 1'
#
loop_
_entity.id
_entity.type
_entity.pdbx_description
1 polymer ?
#
loop_
_entity_poly.entity_id
_entity_poly.type
_entity_poly.pdbx_seq_one_letter_code
_entity_poly.pdbx_strand_id
1 'polypeptide(L)'
;MSQYYSVPRKADWNYGGKLWRLSRSKIDLFLECPRCFWLDNVKGIKRPPGFPFNINSAVDTLLKTEFDVHRAKGEQHPLQKAYGISARPAAHEHIDVWRENFKGVATHHAPTGLVVSGAIDDLWIDDDAYIVVDYKATAKSEPVTELNEDWHIGYKRQMEIYQWLLRQNGLTVSDTGYFVYCTGRPNEPAFD
;
A
#
# COMPACT_ATOMS: atom_id res chain seq x y z
N MET A 1 -18.06 -24.70 1.32
CA MET A 1 -17.08 -23.58 1.34
C MET A 1 -17.82 -22.31 1.00
N SER A 2 -17.47 -21.16 1.59
CA SER A 2 -18.17 -19.90 1.26
C SER A 2 -18.00 -19.58 -0.22
N GLN A 3 -18.98 -18.91 -0.83
CA GLN A 3 -18.87 -18.43 -2.22
C GLN A 3 -17.68 -17.47 -2.43
N TYR A 4 -17.09 -16.98 -1.34
CA TYR A 4 -15.96 -16.05 -1.32
C TYR A 4 -14.59 -16.75 -1.15
N TYR A 5 -14.57 -18.07 -0.90
CA TYR A 5 -13.36 -18.84 -0.71
C TYR A 5 -13.31 -20.06 -1.65
N SER A 6 -12.76 -19.81 -2.84
CA SER A 6 -12.51 -20.83 -3.85
C SER A 6 -11.02 -21.19 -3.86
N VAL A 7 -10.72 -22.43 -3.47
CA VAL A 7 -9.40 -23.05 -3.59
C VAL A 7 -9.54 -24.42 -4.26
N PRO A 8 -8.58 -24.83 -5.09
CA PRO A 8 -7.38 -24.09 -5.49
C PRO A 8 -7.68 -22.92 -6.45
N ARG A 9 -6.86 -21.86 -6.42
CA ARG A 9 -6.88 -20.80 -7.43
C ARG A 9 -6.50 -21.35 -8.81
N LYS A 10 -6.98 -20.70 -9.88
CA LYS A 10 -6.62 -21.01 -11.28
C LYS A 10 -5.10 -21.03 -11.45
N ALA A 11 -4.58 -22.01 -12.19
CA ALA A 11 -3.15 -22.27 -12.35
C ALA A 11 -2.35 -21.06 -12.90
N ASP A 12 -2.96 -20.26 -13.78
CA ASP A 12 -2.35 -19.04 -14.33
C ASP A 12 -1.91 -18.02 -13.25
N TRP A 13 -2.52 -18.07 -12.07
CA TRP A 13 -2.27 -17.17 -10.95
C TRP A 13 -1.38 -17.78 -9.86
N ASN A 14 -0.84 -18.97 -10.10
CA ASN A 14 0.13 -19.66 -9.24
C ASN A 14 1.52 -19.59 -9.87
N TYR A 15 2.56 -19.82 -9.07
CA TYR A 15 3.95 -19.77 -9.52
C TYR A 15 4.17 -20.66 -10.75
N GLY A 16 4.78 -20.10 -11.80
CA GLY A 16 4.91 -20.70 -13.13
C GLY A 16 3.77 -20.37 -14.11
N GLY A 17 2.66 -19.80 -13.62
CA GLY A 17 1.56 -19.30 -14.45
C GLY A 17 1.85 -17.91 -15.02
N LYS A 18 1.29 -17.63 -16.20
CA LYS A 18 1.54 -16.38 -16.97
C LYS A 18 1.06 -15.09 -16.29
N LEU A 19 0.15 -15.19 -15.30
CA LEU A 19 -0.40 -14.05 -14.58
C LEU A 19 0.16 -13.93 -13.15
N TRP A 20 1.06 -14.84 -12.75
CA TRP A 20 1.61 -14.81 -11.40
C TRP A 20 2.61 -13.68 -11.23
N ARG A 21 2.38 -12.87 -10.20
CA ARG A 21 3.27 -11.80 -9.73
C ARG A 21 3.49 -11.97 -8.23
N LEU A 22 4.70 -11.61 -7.78
CA LEU A 22 5.07 -11.58 -6.37
C LEU A 22 4.64 -10.23 -5.78
N SER A 23 3.50 -10.22 -5.09
CA SER A 23 3.03 -9.02 -4.40
C SER A 23 3.79 -8.77 -3.09
N ARG A 24 3.80 -7.53 -2.62
CA ARG A 24 4.24 -7.17 -1.26
C ARG A 24 3.64 -8.07 -0.17
N SER A 25 2.35 -8.40 -0.25
CA SER A 25 1.67 -9.30 0.71
C SER A 25 2.23 -10.71 0.72
N LYS A 26 2.66 -11.20 -0.44
CA LYS A 26 3.24 -12.54 -0.58
C LYS A 26 4.68 -12.58 -0.06
N ILE A 27 5.44 -11.50 -0.19
CA ILE A 27 6.77 -11.37 0.44
C ILE A 27 6.63 -11.43 1.96
N ASP A 28 5.69 -10.68 2.51
CA ASP A 28 5.42 -10.69 3.96
C ASP A 28 4.96 -12.09 4.43
N LEU A 29 4.08 -12.75 3.68
CA LEU A 29 3.66 -14.13 3.94
C LEU A 29 4.83 -15.13 3.92
N PHE A 30 5.83 -14.93 3.05
CA PHE A 30 7.02 -15.79 3.02
C PHE A 30 7.86 -15.62 4.29
N LEU A 31 8.06 -14.38 4.73
CA LEU A 31 8.79 -14.07 5.96
C LEU A 31 8.05 -14.58 7.21
N GLU A 32 6.72 -14.53 7.20
CA GLU A 32 5.88 -15.04 8.29
C GLU A 32 5.85 -16.58 8.32
N CYS A 33 5.64 -17.22 7.17
CA CYS A 33 5.45 -18.67 7.07
C CYS A 33 5.79 -19.18 5.66
N PRO A 34 7.03 -19.68 5.41
CA PRO A 34 7.44 -20.20 4.10
C PRO A 34 6.55 -21.34 3.58
N ARG A 35 6.07 -22.21 4.48
CA ARG A 35 5.12 -23.29 4.13
C ARG A 35 3.78 -22.73 3.63
N CYS A 36 3.28 -21.69 4.27
CA CYS A 36 2.02 -21.04 3.90
C CYS A 36 2.18 -20.30 2.57
N PHE A 37 3.32 -19.64 2.36
CA PHE A 37 3.68 -19.06 1.07
C PHE A 37 3.67 -20.12 -0.03
N TRP A 38 4.27 -21.29 0.19
CA TRP A 38 4.28 -22.37 -0.80
C TRP A 38 2.88 -22.90 -1.10
N LEU A 39 2.06 -23.14 -0.08
CA LEU A 39 0.67 -23.56 -0.25
C LEU A 39 -0.13 -22.53 -1.06
N ASP A 40 0.01 -21.25 -0.75
CA ASP A 40 -0.66 -20.17 -1.46
C ASP A 40 -0.15 -20.05 -2.90
N ASN A 41 1.16 -19.78 -3.07
CA ASN A 41 1.73 -19.38 -4.35
C ASN A 41 1.97 -20.52 -5.29
N VAL A 42 2.34 -21.71 -4.81
CA VAL A 42 2.65 -22.86 -5.66
C VAL A 42 1.44 -23.77 -5.81
N LYS A 43 0.72 -24.06 -4.72
CA LYS A 43 -0.45 -24.96 -4.76
C LYS A 43 -1.79 -24.26 -4.96
N GLY A 44 -1.84 -22.92 -4.93
CA GLY A 44 -3.09 -22.17 -5.08
C GLY A 44 -4.04 -22.30 -3.89
N ILE A 45 -3.55 -22.80 -2.75
CA ILE A 45 -4.30 -22.99 -1.51
C ILE A 45 -4.03 -21.78 -0.60
N LYS A 46 -4.77 -20.70 -0.86
CA LYS A 46 -4.66 -19.45 -0.09
C LYS A 46 -5.17 -19.63 1.34
N ARG A 47 -4.71 -18.83 2.30
CA ARG A 47 -5.37 -18.75 3.62
C ARG A 47 -6.80 -18.19 3.46
N PRO A 48 -7.78 -18.57 4.29
CA PRO A 48 -9.06 -17.90 4.34
C PRO A 48 -8.87 -16.38 4.47
N PRO A 49 -9.51 -15.56 3.63
CA PRO A 49 -9.37 -14.10 3.73
C PRO A 49 -9.98 -13.60 5.03
N GLY A 50 -9.44 -12.50 5.55
CA GLY A 50 -10.08 -11.74 6.62
C GLY A 50 -11.37 -11.03 6.16
N PHE A 51 -12.02 -10.34 7.08
CA PHE A 51 -13.20 -9.53 6.79
C PHE A 51 -12.82 -8.25 6.03
N PRO A 52 -13.70 -7.73 5.17
CA PRO A 52 -13.48 -6.44 4.53
C PRO A 52 -13.56 -5.30 5.56
N PHE A 53 -12.60 -4.38 5.51
CA PHE A 53 -12.60 -3.15 6.31
C PHE A 53 -13.17 -1.98 5.50
N ASN A 54 -14.48 -1.96 5.31
CA ASN A 54 -15.14 -0.99 4.41
C ASN A 54 -14.97 0.47 4.88
N ILE A 55 -14.95 0.73 6.19
CA ILE A 55 -14.70 2.07 6.73
C ILE A 55 -13.29 2.54 6.35
N ASN A 56 -12.27 1.71 6.58
CA ASN A 56 -10.89 2.02 6.19
C ASN A 56 -10.77 2.27 4.68
N SER A 57 -11.48 1.47 3.88
CA SER A 57 -11.52 1.63 2.41
C SER A 57 -12.19 2.94 1.98
N ALA A 58 -13.24 3.37 2.68
CA ALA A 58 -13.90 4.65 2.43
C ALA A 58 -12.99 5.83 2.79
N VAL A 59 -12.29 5.77 3.93
CA VAL A 59 -11.30 6.78 4.33
C VAL A 59 -10.21 6.91 3.29
N ASP A 60 -9.62 5.80 2.87
CA ASP A 60 -8.60 5.77 1.81
C ASP A 60 -9.11 6.41 0.50
N THR A 61 -10.32 6.08 0.08
CA THR A 61 -10.95 6.64 -1.13
C THR A 61 -11.14 8.16 -1.01
N LEU A 62 -11.60 8.64 0.16
CA LEU A 62 -11.82 10.06 0.41
C LEU A 62 -10.51 10.84 0.44
N LEU A 63 -9.47 10.32 1.10
CA LEU A 63 -8.14 10.92 1.07
C LEU A 63 -7.59 10.98 -0.35
N LYS A 64 -7.70 9.91 -1.14
CA LYS A 64 -7.28 9.93 -2.56
C LYS A 64 -7.99 11.05 -3.34
N THR A 65 -9.31 11.16 -3.17
CA THR A 65 -10.13 12.20 -3.82
C THR A 65 -9.71 13.61 -3.39
N GLU A 66 -9.49 13.83 -2.09
CA GLU A 66 -9.07 15.13 -1.54
C GLU A 66 -7.69 15.54 -2.07
N PHE A 67 -6.72 14.63 -2.00
CA PHE A 67 -5.36 14.86 -2.51
C PHE A 67 -5.35 15.05 -4.03
N ASP A 68 -6.25 14.40 -4.79
CA ASP A 68 -6.41 14.60 -6.24
C ASP A 68 -6.82 16.03 -6.60
N VAL A 69 -7.66 16.69 -5.78
CA VAL A 69 -8.02 18.10 -5.99
C VAL A 69 -6.80 19.02 -5.88
N HIS A 70 -5.93 18.78 -4.90
CA HIS A 70 -4.70 19.54 -4.70
C HIS A 70 -3.65 19.21 -5.77
N ARG A 71 -3.51 17.93 -6.13
CA ARG A 71 -2.64 17.45 -7.22
C ARG A 71 -2.96 18.14 -8.54
N ALA A 72 -4.23 18.22 -8.91
CA ALA A 72 -4.67 18.85 -10.16
C ALA A 72 -4.35 20.35 -10.23
N LYS A 73 -4.30 21.03 -9.07
CA LYS A 73 -3.93 22.45 -8.97
C LYS A 73 -2.42 22.68 -8.83
N GLY A 74 -1.63 21.62 -8.61
CA GLY A 74 -0.21 21.75 -8.26
C GLY A 74 0.01 22.38 -6.88
N GLU A 75 -0.97 22.28 -5.98
CA GLU A 75 -0.94 22.92 -4.66
C GLU A 75 -0.56 21.93 -3.56
N GLN A 76 0.09 22.46 -2.53
CA GLN A 76 0.33 21.72 -1.29
C GLN A 76 -0.97 21.53 -0.50
N HIS A 77 -1.18 20.32 0.03
CA HIS A 77 -2.31 19.94 0.85
C HIS A 77 -2.27 20.65 2.23
N PRO A 78 -3.41 21.03 2.83
CA PRO A 78 -3.45 21.64 4.17
C PRO A 78 -2.74 20.83 5.25
N LEU A 79 -2.88 19.50 5.25
CA LEU A 79 -2.14 18.62 6.18
C LEU A 79 -0.62 18.77 6.03
N GLN A 80 -0.10 18.81 4.80
CA GLN A 80 1.33 18.98 4.57
C GLN A 80 1.83 20.30 5.17
N LYS A 81 1.06 21.39 5.01
CA LYS A 81 1.36 22.69 5.64
C LYS A 81 1.33 22.63 7.16
N ALA A 82 0.28 22.04 7.73
CA ALA A 82 0.08 21.95 9.17
C ALA A 82 1.23 21.21 9.87
N TYR A 83 1.81 20.21 9.20
CA TYR A 83 2.94 19.43 9.72
C TYR A 83 4.32 19.92 9.23
N GLY A 84 4.39 21.06 8.53
CA GLY A 84 5.66 21.62 8.05
C GLY A 84 6.38 20.76 7.01
N ILE A 85 5.66 19.92 6.26
CA ILE A 85 6.20 19.02 5.23
C ILE A 85 6.27 19.78 3.91
N SER A 86 7.48 20.04 3.40
CA SER A 86 7.72 20.80 2.15
C SER A 86 7.40 20.02 0.87
N ALA A 87 6.33 19.23 0.85
CA ALA A 87 5.94 18.43 -0.30
C ALA A 87 4.57 18.86 -0.85
N ARG A 88 4.27 18.49 -2.10
CA ARG A 88 2.92 18.57 -2.67
C ARG A 88 2.52 17.22 -3.27
N PRO A 89 1.23 16.94 -3.48
CA PRO A 89 0.79 15.71 -4.13
C PRO A 89 1.35 15.66 -5.55
N ALA A 90 2.02 14.57 -5.91
CA ALA A 90 2.78 14.49 -7.16
C ALA A 90 1.85 14.28 -8.36
N ALA A 91 2.01 15.11 -9.38
CA ALA A 91 1.48 14.81 -10.71
C ALA A 91 2.44 13.83 -11.40
N HIS A 92 1.94 12.66 -11.77
CA HIS A 92 2.72 11.65 -12.50
C HIS A 92 1.80 10.89 -13.46
N GLU A 93 2.24 10.65 -14.69
CA GLU A 93 1.41 10.03 -15.74
C GLU A 93 0.90 8.62 -15.37
N HIS A 94 1.60 7.93 -14.47
CA HIS A 94 1.27 6.57 -14.03
C HIS A 94 0.54 6.51 -12.67
N ILE A 95 0.24 7.65 -12.02
CA ILE A 95 -0.28 7.65 -10.64
C ILE A 95 -1.58 6.83 -10.50
N ASP A 96 -2.48 6.93 -11.47
CA ASP A 96 -3.75 6.18 -11.44
C ASP A 96 -3.54 4.67 -11.56
N VAL A 97 -2.57 4.25 -12.38
CA VAL A 97 -2.21 2.84 -12.54
C VAL A 97 -1.54 2.32 -11.28
N TRP A 98 -0.65 3.10 -10.68
CA TRP A 98 0.09 2.72 -9.48
C TRP A 98 -0.78 2.60 -8.23
N ARG A 99 -1.90 3.34 -8.18
CA ARG A 99 -2.90 3.24 -7.11
C ARG A 99 -3.90 2.09 -7.28
N GLU A 100 -3.96 1.46 -8.46
CA GLU A 100 -4.89 0.36 -8.72
C GLU A 100 -4.33 -1.00 -8.26
N ASN A 101 -5.01 -1.66 -7.30
CA ASN A 101 -4.57 -2.93 -6.70
C ASN A 101 -4.22 -4.07 -7.67
N PHE A 102 -4.86 -4.15 -8.84
CA PHE A 102 -4.63 -5.24 -9.81
C PHE A 102 -3.59 -4.89 -10.89
N LYS A 103 -3.18 -3.62 -11.00
CA LYS A 103 -2.12 -3.18 -11.90
C LYS A 103 -0.87 -2.83 -11.11
N GLY A 104 -0.97 -1.78 -10.31
CA GLY A 104 0.04 -1.30 -9.38
C GLY A 104 1.36 -0.91 -10.03
N VAL A 105 2.32 -0.55 -9.20
CA VAL A 105 3.74 -0.49 -9.58
C VAL A 105 4.26 -1.91 -9.79
N ALA A 106 5.07 -2.10 -10.83
CA ALA A 106 5.61 -3.39 -11.23
C ALA A 106 7.09 -3.25 -11.54
N THR A 107 7.86 -4.31 -11.30
CA THR A 107 9.18 -4.43 -11.93
C THR A 107 9.54 -5.89 -12.17
N HIS A 108 10.29 -6.15 -13.23
CA HIS A 108 10.91 -7.45 -13.46
C HIS A 108 12.27 -7.47 -12.77
N HIS A 109 12.38 -8.24 -11.69
CA HIS A 109 13.63 -8.38 -10.94
C HIS A 109 14.54 -9.38 -11.65
N ALA A 110 15.43 -8.88 -12.52
CA ALA A 110 16.30 -9.69 -13.36
C ALA A 110 17.07 -10.80 -12.63
N PRO A 111 17.64 -10.59 -11.42
CA PRO A 111 18.38 -11.65 -10.71
C PRO A 111 17.53 -12.88 -10.36
N THR A 112 16.22 -12.71 -10.14
CA THR A 112 15.33 -13.82 -9.77
C THR A 112 14.37 -14.22 -10.88
N GLY A 113 14.25 -13.41 -11.93
CA GLY A 113 13.27 -13.60 -13.01
C GLY A 113 11.81 -13.39 -12.57
N LEU A 114 11.59 -12.80 -11.39
CA LEU A 114 10.25 -12.61 -10.83
C LEU A 114 9.72 -11.22 -11.17
N VAL A 115 8.43 -11.13 -11.49
CA VAL A 115 7.72 -9.84 -11.49
C VAL A 115 7.27 -9.53 -10.07
N VAL A 116 7.78 -8.46 -9.50
CA VAL A 116 7.39 -7.94 -8.18
C VAL A 116 6.41 -6.80 -8.36
N SER A 117 5.39 -6.72 -7.49
CA SER A 117 4.36 -5.68 -7.61
C SER A 117 3.77 -5.21 -6.29
N GLY A 118 3.18 -4.01 -6.31
CA GLY A 118 2.45 -3.41 -5.21
C GLY A 118 1.62 -2.23 -5.70
N ALA A 119 0.59 -1.84 -4.94
CA ALA A 119 -0.18 -0.63 -5.19
C ALA A 119 0.06 0.34 -4.03
N ILE A 120 0.41 1.57 -4.37
CA ILE A 120 0.62 2.65 -3.40
C ILE A 120 -0.71 3.37 -3.16
N ASP A 121 -0.87 4.02 -2.01
CA ASP A 121 -2.05 4.86 -1.80
C ASP A 121 -1.85 6.24 -2.42
N ASP A 122 -0.68 6.84 -2.19
CA ASP A 122 -0.35 8.10 -2.82
C ASP A 122 1.16 8.33 -3.01
N LEU A 123 1.48 9.37 -3.78
CA LEU A 123 2.81 9.85 -4.08
C LEU A 123 2.84 11.37 -3.91
N TRP A 124 3.78 11.84 -3.11
CA TRP A 124 4.10 13.27 -3.01
C TRP A 124 5.44 13.56 -3.68
N ILE A 125 5.74 14.83 -3.89
CA ILE A 125 7.01 15.30 -4.43
C ILE A 125 7.50 16.51 -3.62
N ASP A 126 8.77 16.44 -3.23
CA ASP A 126 9.55 17.52 -2.63
C ASP A 126 10.78 17.74 -3.52
N ASP A 127 10.88 18.92 -4.12
CA ASP A 127 11.77 19.22 -5.25
C ASP A 127 11.71 18.14 -6.36
N ASP A 128 12.76 17.32 -6.49
CA ASP A 128 12.89 16.24 -7.47
C ASP A 128 12.74 14.84 -6.85
N ALA A 129 12.51 14.74 -5.54
CA ALA A 129 12.40 13.48 -4.82
C ALA A 129 10.94 13.11 -4.57
N TYR A 130 10.54 11.94 -5.07
CA TYR A 130 9.22 11.37 -4.79
C TYR A 130 9.17 10.76 -3.39
N ILE A 131 8.03 10.93 -2.73
CA ILE A 131 7.79 10.45 -1.37
C ILE A 131 6.59 9.52 -1.40
N VAL A 132 6.78 8.27 -0.97
CA VAL A 132 5.69 7.29 -0.87
C VAL A 132 4.83 7.61 0.33
N VAL A 133 3.52 7.56 0.13
CA VAL A 133 2.52 7.81 1.17
C VAL A 133 1.52 6.66 1.23
N ASP A 134 1.20 6.25 2.45
CA ASP A 134 0.27 5.16 2.73
C ASP A 134 -0.79 5.62 3.74
N TYR A 135 -2.05 5.27 3.49
CA TYR A 135 -3.19 5.75 4.26
C TYR A 135 -3.64 4.72 5.29
N LYS A 136 -3.74 5.15 6.54
CA LYS A 136 -4.16 4.29 7.66
C LYS A 136 -5.36 4.88 8.37
N ALA A 137 -6.29 4.03 8.76
CA ALA A 137 -7.43 4.40 9.59
C ALA A 137 -7.43 3.56 10.87
N THR A 138 -7.70 4.20 12.00
CA THR A 138 -7.74 3.54 13.32
C THR A 138 -8.76 4.22 14.22
N ALA A 139 -9.04 3.65 15.39
CA ALA A 139 -9.84 4.25 16.46
C ALA A 139 -9.15 4.06 17.81
N LYS A 140 -7.81 4.00 17.81
CA LYS A 140 -7.01 3.98 19.04
C LYS A 140 -7.26 5.27 19.83
N SER A 141 -7.23 5.16 21.16
CA SER A 141 -7.42 6.31 22.04
C SER A 141 -6.32 7.36 21.87
N GLU A 142 -5.10 6.91 21.57
CA GLU A 142 -3.95 7.77 21.34
C GLU A 142 -3.53 7.79 19.86
N PRO A 143 -3.03 8.93 19.34
CA PRO A 143 -2.46 9.01 18.01
C PRO A 143 -1.29 8.03 17.82
N VAL A 144 -1.22 7.39 16.65
CA VAL A 144 -0.06 6.58 16.29
C VAL A 144 1.06 7.51 15.85
N THR A 145 2.03 7.74 16.72
CA THR A 145 3.22 8.56 16.45
C THR A 145 4.44 7.73 16.05
N GLU A 146 4.44 6.43 16.38
CA GLU A 146 5.57 5.53 16.15
C GLU A 146 5.10 4.14 15.70
N LEU A 147 5.94 3.46 14.92
CA LEU A 147 5.68 2.14 14.38
C LEU A 147 6.42 1.03 15.18
N ASN A 148 6.12 0.88 16.48
CA ASN A 148 6.87 -0.01 17.37
C ASN A 148 6.17 -1.31 17.79
N GLU A 149 4.86 -1.45 17.57
CA GLU A 149 4.15 -2.70 17.85
C GLU A 149 4.56 -3.82 16.88
N ASP A 150 4.49 -5.08 17.32
CA ASP A 150 4.97 -6.26 16.58
C ASP A 150 4.42 -6.35 15.15
N TRP A 151 3.16 -5.97 14.97
CA TRP A 151 2.47 -6.03 13.67
C TRP A 151 2.83 -4.84 12.75
N HIS A 152 3.44 -3.77 13.27
CA HIS A 152 3.89 -2.63 12.46
C HIS A 152 5.05 -2.98 11.51
N ILE A 153 5.72 -4.12 11.72
CA ILE A 153 6.75 -4.60 10.78
C ILE A 153 6.19 -4.77 9.36
N GLY A 154 4.92 -5.15 9.22
CA GLY A 154 4.26 -5.25 7.92
C GLY A 154 4.11 -3.89 7.22
N TYR A 155 3.91 -2.81 7.98
CA TYR A 155 3.82 -1.45 7.46
C TYR A 155 5.17 -0.91 7.02
N LYS A 156 6.23 -1.17 7.82
CA LYS A 156 7.61 -0.80 7.44
C LYS A 156 8.00 -1.47 6.13
N ARG A 157 7.81 -2.79 6.02
CA ARG A 157 8.07 -3.54 4.78
C ARG A 157 7.21 -3.07 3.60
N GLN A 158 5.95 -2.71 3.85
CA GLN A 158 5.08 -2.14 2.83
C GLN A 158 5.70 -0.88 2.23
N MET A 159 6.10 0.08 3.09
CA MET A 159 6.75 1.31 2.67
C MET A 159 8.06 1.04 1.91
N GLU A 160 8.93 0.19 2.45
CA GLU A 160 10.22 -0.17 1.85
C GLU A 160 10.07 -0.79 0.46
N ILE A 161 9.13 -1.73 0.29
CA ILE A 161 8.89 -2.38 -1.01
C ILE A 161 8.35 -1.38 -2.02
N TYR A 162 7.50 -0.44 -1.62
CA TYR A 162 6.96 0.57 -2.51
C TYR A 162 8.02 1.57 -2.96
N GLN A 163 8.85 2.04 -2.03
CA GLN A 163 10.02 2.87 -2.38
C GLN A 163 10.95 2.12 -3.33
N TRP A 164 11.25 0.84 -3.02
CA TRP A 164 12.09 0.00 -3.88
C TRP A 164 11.48 -0.17 -5.28
N LEU A 165 10.19 -0.45 -5.40
CA LEU A 165 9.50 -0.61 -6.68
C LEU A 165 9.59 0.66 -7.54
N LEU A 166 9.37 1.83 -6.95
CA LEU A 166 9.47 3.11 -7.68
C LEU A 166 10.91 3.43 -8.08
N ARG A 167 11.89 3.12 -7.23
CA ARG A 167 13.33 3.21 -7.57
C ARG A 167 13.69 2.29 -8.73
N GLN A 168 13.17 1.07 -8.77
CA GLN A 168 13.33 0.15 -9.90
C GLN A 168 12.68 0.67 -11.20
N ASN A 169 11.74 1.61 -11.10
CA ASN A 169 11.12 2.30 -12.24
C ASN A 169 11.81 3.64 -12.57
N GLY A 170 13.01 3.88 -12.03
CA GLY A 170 13.85 5.03 -12.39
C GLY A 170 13.52 6.33 -11.66
N LEU A 171 12.64 6.31 -10.66
CA LEU A 171 12.33 7.51 -9.88
C LEU A 171 13.39 7.77 -8.81
N THR A 172 13.74 9.03 -8.61
CA THR A 172 14.43 9.49 -7.40
C THR A 172 13.41 9.47 -6.25
N VAL A 173 13.60 8.56 -5.29
CA VAL A 173 12.65 8.37 -4.19
C VAL A 173 13.36 8.68 -2.87
N SER A 174 12.74 9.55 -2.08
CA SER A 174 13.17 9.90 -0.72
C SER A 174 13.28 8.66 0.17
N ASP A 175 14.26 8.66 1.07
CA ASP A 175 14.35 7.66 2.14
C ASP A 175 13.23 7.82 3.17
N THR A 176 12.61 9.01 3.22
CA THR A 176 11.45 9.30 4.05
C THR A 176 10.17 8.92 3.30
N GLY A 177 9.28 8.19 3.99
CA GLY A 177 7.89 7.97 3.58
C GLY A 177 6.94 8.42 4.69
N TYR A 178 5.68 8.69 4.35
CA TYR A 178 4.67 9.13 5.31
C TYR A 178 3.51 8.16 5.43
N PHE A 179 3.01 8.00 6.65
CA PHE A 179 1.71 7.40 6.92
C PHE A 179 0.74 8.51 7.31
N VAL A 180 -0.35 8.66 6.54
CA VAL A 180 -1.43 9.58 6.93
C VAL A 180 -2.45 8.79 7.72
N TYR A 181 -2.54 9.08 9.02
CA TYR A 181 -3.48 8.42 9.93
C TYR A 181 -4.76 9.24 10.11
N CYS A 182 -5.90 8.63 9.79
CA CYS A 182 -7.22 9.09 10.22
C CYS A 182 -7.64 8.31 11.47
N THR A 183 -7.65 9.00 12.62
CA THR A 183 -8.05 8.40 13.90
C THR A 183 -9.49 8.78 14.23
N GLY A 184 -10.38 7.79 14.27
CA GLY A 184 -11.72 7.94 14.80
C GLY A 184 -11.65 8.24 16.30
N ARG A 185 -12.61 9.03 16.79
CA ARG A 185 -12.65 9.48 18.19
C ARG A 185 -13.76 8.73 18.94
N PRO A 186 -13.47 7.53 19.50
CA PRO A 186 -14.50 6.66 20.09
C PRO A 186 -15.09 7.20 21.39
N ASN A 187 -14.46 8.21 22.00
CA ASN A 187 -14.83 8.74 23.31
C ASN A 187 -15.48 10.14 23.24
N GLU A 188 -15.87 10.60 22.03
CA GLU A 188 -16.65 11.83 21.90
C GLU A 188 -18.05 11.63 22.49
N PRO A 189 -18.66 12.66 23.10
CA PRO A 189 -19.96 12.54 23.76
C PRO A 189 -21.10 12.21 22.78
N ALA A 190 -20.89 12.49 21.50
CA ALA A 190 -21.82 12.18 20.41
C ALA A 190 -21.05 12.05 19.08
N PHE A 191 -21.76 11.65 18.01
CA PHE A 191 -21.17 11.42 16.68
C PHE A 191 -21.07 12.70 15.83
N ASP A 192 -21.84 13.73 16.17
CA ASP A 192 -22.00 14.98 15.42
C ASP A 192 -20.84 15.98 15.61
#